data_AF-A0A357MQJ7-F1
#
_entry.id   AF-A0A357MQJ7-F1
#
_cell.length_a   1.000
_cell.length_b   1.000
_cell.length_c   1.000
_cell.angle_alpha   90.00
_cell.angle_beta   90.00
_cell.angle_gamma   90.00
#
_symmetry.space_group_name_H-M   'P 1'
#
loop_
_entity.id
_entity.type
_entity.pdbx_description
1 polymer ?
#
loop_
_entity_poly.entity_id
_entity_poly.type
_entity_poly.pdbx_seq_one_letter_code
_entity_poly.pdbx_strand_id
1 'polypeptide(L)'
;DVDVVIFMVVGTIWQEEDEFVLKMLQKTKSPVILAINKVDLVAQKNLLLSYIQKISQKYKFTAIIPLSAKDGSNIASLEETAQKLLPENPFFFAASQHTDRDDKFLAAEIIREKLIRFLGQELPYAVSVLIDRMELKKEIMFVT
;
A
#
# COMPACT_ATOMS: atom_id res chain seq x y z
N ASP A 1 -10.96 -1.48 -15.30
CA ASP A 1 -9.59 -0.99 -15.54
C ASP A 1 -9.08 -0.28 -14.30
N VAL A 2 -7.76 -0.05 -14.22
CA VAL A 2 -7.15 0.73 -13.13
C VAL A 2 -7.05 2.18 -13.57
N ASP A 3 -7.59 3.11 -12.78
CA ASP A 3 -7.57 4.55 -13.11
C ASP A 3 -6.26 5.23 -12.73
N VAL A 4 -5.67 4.87 -11.59
CA VAL A 4 -4.41 5.43 -11.07
C VAL A 4 -3.60 4.32 -10.40
N VAL A 5 -2.28 4.32 -10.63
CA VAL A 5 -1.36 3.41 -9.95
C VAL A 5 -0.50 4.17 -8.96
N ILE A 6 -0.44 3.71 -7.72
CA ILE A 6 0.52 4.18 -6.72
C ILE A 6 1.64 3.14 -6.64
N PHE A 7 2.81 3.48 -7.17
CA PHE A 7 4.00 2.65 -7.05
C PHE A 7 4.80 3.08 -5.83
N MET A 8 4.90 2.19 -4.83
CA MET A 8 5.59 2.49 -3.58
C MET A 8 6.98 1.87 -3.56
N VAL A 9 7.98 2.69 -3.22
CA VAL A 9 9.37 2.27 -2.96
C VAL A 9 9.79 2.70 -1.55
N VAL A 10 10.89 2.17 -1.03
CA VAL A 10 11.31 2.40 0.36
C VAL A 10 12.69 3.05 0.43
N GLY A 11 12.77 4.21 1.09
CA GLY A 11 14.03 4.90 1.36
C GLY A 11 14.71 5.44 0.09
N THR A 12 16.03 5.29 0.01
CA THR A 12 16.87 5.87 -1.07
C THR A 12 17.68 4.81 -1.84
N ILE A 13 17.26 3.55 -1.77
CA ILE A 13 17.89 2.44 -2.49
C ILE A 13 16.89 1.93 -3.52
N TRP A 14 17.37 1.67 -4.72
CA TRP A 14 16.57 1.06 -5.78
C TRP A 14 17.01 -0.38 -5.92
N GLN A 15 16.08 -1.31 -5.74
CA GLN A 15 16.35 -2.74 -5.75
C GLN A 15 15.93 -3.37 -7.10
N GLU A 16 16.30 -4.63 -7.30
CA GLU A 16 15.95 -5.35 -8.53
C GLU A 16 14.44 -5.59 -8.64
N GLU A 17 13.77 -5.76 -7.51
CA GLU A 17 12.33 -5.90 -7.40
C GLU A 17 11.61 -4.62 -7.84
N ASP A 18 12.13 -3.45 -7.45
CA ASP A 18 11.60 -2.15 -7.90
C ASP A 18 11.72 -2.02 -9.42
N GLU A 19 12.84 -2.46 -9.99
CA GLU A 19 13.06 -2.48 -11.43
C GLU A 19 12.11 -3.46 -12.14
N PHE A 20 11.86 -4.63 -11.55
CA PHE A 20 10.91 -5.61 -12.08
C PHE A 20 9.48 -5.04 -12.13
N VAL A 21 9.04 -4.40 -11.03
CA VAL A 21 7.74 -3.73 -10.98
C VAL A 21 7.66 -2.61 -12.00
N LEU A 22 8.71 -1.79 -12.12
CA LEU A 22 8.75 -0.68 -13.09
C LEU A 22 8.58 -1.17 -14.54
N LYS A 23 9.18 -2.30 -14.91
CA LYS A 23 9.00 -2.91 -16.24
C LYS A 23 7.56 -3.36 -16.50
N MET A 24 6.82 -3.78 -15.47
CA MET A 24 5.39 -4.09 -15.60
C MET A 24 4.59 -2.80 -15.80
N LEU A 25 4.93 -1.73 -15.08
CA LEU A 25 4.27 -0.42 -15.18
C LEU A 25 4.46 0.26 -16.54
N GLN A 26 5.54 -0.04 -17.26
CA GLN A 26 5.72 0.43 -18.64
C GLN A 26 4.65 -0.09 -19.62
N LYS A 27 3.94 -1.16 -19.26
CA LYS A 27 2.86 -1.73 -20.07
C LYS A 27 1.49 -1.15 -19.72
N THR A 28 1.37 -0.41 -18.62
CA THR A 28 0.10 0.24 -18.25
C THR A 28 -0.09 1.55 -18.99
N LYS A 29 -1.35 1.92 -19.23
CA LYS A 29 -1.75 3.23 -19.75
C LYS A 29 -2.14 4.20 -18.63
N SER A 30 -2.33 3.69 -17.41
CA SER A 30 -2.78 4.48 -16.27
C SER A 30 -1.66 5.40 -15.76
N PRO A 31 -1.99 6.62 -15.29
CA PRO A 31 -1.02 7.48 -14.63
C PRO A 31 -0.42 6.78 -13.39
N VAL A 32 0.89 6.94 -13.22
CA VAL A 32 1.64 6.34 -12.11
C VAL A 32 2.18 7.44 -11.20
N ILE A 33 1.81 7.39 -9.93
CA ILE A 33 2.41 8.19 -8.85
C ILE A 33 3.49 7.34 -8.19
N LEU A 34 4.69 7.88 -8.06
CA LEU A 34 5.75 7.26 -7.25
C LEU A 34 5.65 7.76 -5.80
N ALA A 35 5.41 6.85 -4.86
CA ALA A 35 5.43 7.11 -3.43
C ALA A 35 6.74 6.59 -2.82
N ILE A 36 7.60 7.48 -2.35
CA ILE A 36 8.85 7.09 -1.67
C ILE A 36 8.56 7.07 -0.17
N ASN A 37 8.36 5.90 0.40
CA ASN A 37 7.96 5.71 1.79
C ASN A 37 9.19 5.60 2.73
N LYS A 38 8.94 5.78 4.03
CA LYS A 38 9.91 5.74 5.13
C LYS A 38 10.98 6.83 5.06
N VAL A 39 10.62 8.03 4.59
CA VAL A 39 11.56 9.16 4.52
C VAL A 39 12.00 9.66 5.91
N ASP A 40 11.25 9.31 6.96
CA ASP A 40 11.63 9.54 8.36
C ASP A 40 12.93 8.82 8.75
N LEU A 41 13.28 7.74 8.06
CA LEU A 41 14.52 6.99 8.28
C LEU A 41 15.72 7.53 7.47
N VAL A 42 15.50 8.54 6.61
CA VAL A 42 16.55 9.10 5.75
C VAL A 42 17.21 10.27 6.45
N ALA A 43 18.34 10.01 7.11
CA ALA A 43 19.06 11.01 7.90
C ALA A 43 19.57 12.20 7.07
N GLN A 44 19.93 11.99 5.80
CA GLN A 44 20.51 13.04 4.95
C GLN A 44 19.55 13.42 3.82
N LYS A 45 18.95 14.62 3.91
CA LYS A 45 18.01 15.12 2.89
C LYS A 45 18.63 15.22 1.48
N ASN A 46 19.93 15.47 1.38
CA ASN A 46 20.64 15.50 0.09
C ASN A 46 20.62 14.14 -0.62
N LEU A 47 20.65 13.03 0.12
CA LEU A 47 20.54 11.69 -0.46
C LEU A 47 19.15 11.48 -1.06
N LEU A 48 18.09 11.92 -0.36
CA LEU A 48 16.72 11.84 -0.87
C LEU A 48 16.56 12.65 -2.16
N LEU A 49 17.06 13.89 -2.20
CA LEU A 49 17.00 14.74 -3.40
C LEU A 49 17.73 14.10 -4.59
N SER A 50 18.93 13.59 -4.35
CA SER A 50 19.74 12.91 -5.38
C SER A 50 19.05 11.64 -5.89
N TYR A 51 18.42 10.89 -4.97
CA TYR A 51 17.64 9.71 -5.31
C TYR A 51 16.43 10.06 -6.17
N ILE A 52 15.64 11.07 -5.79
CA ILE A 52 14.48 11.54 -6.56
C ILE A 52 14.91 11.92 -7.99
N GLN A 53 15.99 12.67 -8.14
CA GLN A 53 16.51 13.07 -9.45
C GLN A 53 16.92 11.86 -10.31
N LYS A 54 17.52 10.83 -9.70
CA LYS A 54 17.90 9.60 -10.41
C LYS A 54 16.68 8.81 -10.84
N ILE A 55 15.69 8.64 -9.96
CA ILE A 55 14.51 7.82 -10.24
C ILE A 55 13.55 8.52 -11.21
N SER A 56 13.45 9.86 -11.17
CA SER A 56 12.63 10.62 -12.12
C SER A 56 13.06 10.42 -13.59
N GLN A 57 14.29 9.97 -13.83
CA GLN A 57 14.79 9.67 -15.18
C GLN A 57 14.43 8.26 -15.66
N LYS A 58 14.07 7.34 -14.75
CA LYS A 58 13.77 5.94 -15.11
C LYS A 58 12.39 5.77 -15.74
N TYR A 59 11.44 6.63 -15.40
CA TYR A 59 10.06 6.53 -15.86
C TYR A 59 9.37 7.89 -15.77
N LYS A 60 8.38 8.10 -16.64
CA LYS A 60 7.57 9.31 -16.66
C LYS A 60 6.45 9.23 -15.62
N PHE A 61 6.82 9.37 -14.35
CA PHE A 61 5.86 9.46 -13.26
C PHE A 61 5.02 10.73 -13.38
N THR A 62 3.74 10.63 -13.08
CA THR A 62 2.84 11.80 -13.04
C THR A 62 3.17 12.70 -11.85
N ALA A 63 3.56 12.09 -10.73
CA ALA A 63 4.03 12.76 -9.53
C ALA A 63 5.01 11.87 -8.76
N ILE A 64 5.91 12.49 -8.00
CA ILE A 64 6.83 11.81 -7.08
C ILE A 64 6.63 12.42 -5.70
N ILE A 65 6.22 11.60 -4.73
CA ILE A 65 5.81 12.06 -3.41
C ILE A 65 6.64 11.33 -2.35
N PRO A 66 7.65 11.99 -1.77
CA PRO A 66 8.34 11.49 -0.58
C PRO A 66 7.41 11.61 0.63
N LEU A 67 7.16 10.50 1.34
CA LEU A 67 6.22 10.43 2.45
C LEU A 67 6.70 9.50 3.56
N SER A 68 6.09 9.63 4.75
CA SER A 68 6.20 8.61 5.78
C SER A 68 4.80 8.15 6.18
N ALA A 69 4.50 6.89 5.87
CA ALA A 69 3.27 6.25 6.30
C ALA A 69 3.20 6.05 7.82
N LYS A 70 4.35 6.13 8.52
CA LYS A 70 4.41 5.92 9.97
C LYS A 70 3.94 7.16 10.74
N ASP A 71 4.35 8.35 10.32
CA ASP A 71 4.02 9.61 11.00
C ASP A 71 2.94 10.43 10.26
N GLY A 72 2.55 10.01 9.06
CA GLY A 72 1.54 10.67 8.24
C GLY A 72 2.07 11.79 7.35
N SER A 73 3.39 12.05 7.35
CA SER A 73 4.00 13.11 6.54
C SER A 73 3.71 12.91 5.06
N ASN A 74 3.18 13.96 4.41
CA ASN A 74 2.84 14.01 2.99
C ASN A 74 1.79 13.00 2.50
N ILE A 75 1.07 12.30 3.40
CA ILE A 75 -0.05 11.44 3.01
C ILE A 75 -1.17 12.26 2.35
N ALA A 76 -1.51 13.42 2.92
CA ALA A 76 -2.52 14.32 2.33
C ALA A 76 -2.16 14.77 0.90
N SER A 77 -0.86 14.98 0.63
CA SER A 77 -0.39 15.33 -0.72
C SER A 77 -0.55 14.16 -1.70
N LEU A 78 -0.33 12.93 -1.25
CA LEU A 78 -0.61 11.73 -2.04
C LEU A 78 -2.10 11.59 -2.35
N GLU A 79 -2.95 11.77 -1.34
CA GLU A 79 -4.41 11.72 -1.49
C GLU A 79 -4.92 12.77 -2.48
N GLU A 80 -4.51 14.02 -2.31
CA GLU A 80 -4.90 15.13 -3.19
C GLU A 80 -4.44 14.88 -4.63
N THR A 81 -3.22 14.36 -4.81
CA THR A 81 -2.68 14.05 -6.14
C THR A 81 -3.44 12.90 -6.79
N ALA A 82 -3.74 11.84 -6.04
CA ALA A 82 -4.53 10.72 -6.54
C ALA A 82 -5.95 11.17 -6.91
N GLN A 83 -6.59 11.97 -6.06
CA GLN A 83 -7.94 12.50 -6.30
C GLN A 83 -8.02 13.32 -7.59
N LYS A 84 -7.02 14.14 -7.89
CA LYS A 84 -6.95 14.94 -9.13
C LYS A 84 -6.81 14.10 -10.40
N LEU A 85 -6.34 12.86 -10.28
CA LEU A 85 -6.14 11.94 -11.42
C LEU A 85 -7.31 10.97 -11.60
N LEU A 86 -8.17 10.82 -10.59
CA LEU A 86 -9.33 9.94 -10.69
C LEU A 86 -10.41 10.59 -11.56
N PRO A 87 -11.02 9.84 -12.50
CA PRO A 87 -12.15 10.32 -13.27
C PRO A 87 -13.40 10.51 -12.40
N GLU A 88 -14.25 11.47 -12.78
CA GLU A 88 -15.59 11.57 -12.19
C GLU A 88 -16.42 10.34 -12.56
N ASN A 89 -16.93 9.65 -11.55
CA ASN A 89 -17.78 8.48 -11.71
C ASN A 89 -18.84 8.45 -10.60
N PRO A 90 -19.99 7.80 -10.84
CA PRO A 90 -20.93 7.52 -9.75
C PRO A 90 -20.24 6.64 -8.70
N PHE A 91 -20.65 6.80 -7.43
CA PHE A 91 -20.20 5.90 -6.38
C PHE A 91 -20.67 4.47 -6.71
N PHE A 92 -19.71 3.59 -6.97
CA PHE A 92 -19.99 2.17 -7.21
C PHE A 92 -20.42 1.43 -5.93
N PHE A 93 -20.12 2.01 -4.76
CA PHE A 93 -20.40 1.45 -3.43
C PHE A 93 -21.17 2.47 -2.58
N ALA A 94 -22.02 2.00 -1.67
CA ALA A 94 -22.79 2.89 -0.79
C ALA A 94 -21.87 3.60 0.22
N ALA A 95 -22.15 4.86 0.57
CA ALA A 95 -21.34 5.62 1.52
C ALA A 95 -21.28 5.00 2.93
N SER A 96 -22.26 4.16 3.29
CA SER A 96 -22.31 3.41 4.56
C SER A 96 -21.57 2.07 4.51
N GLN A 97 -21.03 1.69 3.36
CA GLN A 97 -20.29 0.45 3.18
C GLN A 97 -18.86 0.66 3.69
N HIS A 98 -18.66 0.42 4.98
CA HIS A 98 -17.35 0.56 5.60
C HIS A 98 -16.33 -0.43 5.02
N THR A 99 -16.77 -1.61 4.54
CA THR A 99 -15.92 -2.61 3.87
C THR A 99 -16.76 -3.49 2.90
N ASP A 100 -16.13 -4.07 1.87
CA ASP A 100 -16.58 -5.29 1.17
C ASP A 100 -16.10 -6.58 1.88
N ARG A 101 -15.52 -6.43 3.08
CA ARG A 101 -14.70 -7.44 3.74
C ARG A 101 -15.47 -8.01 4.92
N ASP A 102 -15.92 -9.25 4.76
CA ASP A 102 -16.58 -10.09 5.75
C ASP A 102 -15.83 -10.05 7.10
N ASP A 103 -16.53 -10.06 8.24
CA ASP A 103 -15.92 -10.06 9.59
C ASP A 103 -14.89 -11.20 9.73
N LYS A 104 -15.12 -12.29 8.98
CA LYS A 104 -14.18 -13.42 8.80
C LYS A 104 -12.83 -12.99 8.24
N PHE A 105 -12.82 -12.10 7.25
CA PHE A 105 -11.58 -11.55 6.69
C PHE A 105 -10.81 -10.76 7.75
N LEU A 106 -11.49 -9.90 8.51
CA LEU A 106 -10.84 -9.11 9.56
C LEU A 106 -10.25 -10.01 10.66
N ALA A 107 -11.02 -11.01 11.12
CA ALA A 107 -10.54 -12.00 12.07
C ALA A 107 -9.33 -12.77 11.53
N ALA A 108 -9.34 -13.15 10.25
CA ALA A 108 -8.21 -13.82 9.60
C ALA A 108 -6.96 -12.93 9.54
N GLU A 109 -7.09 -11.64 9.20
CA GLU A 109 -5.97 -10.70 9.19
C GLU A 109 -5.37 -10.50 10.58
N ILE A 110 -6.20 -10.37 11.62
CA ILE A 110 -5.74 -10.24 13.00
C ILE A 110 -4.93 -11.47 13.41
N ILE A 111 -5.44 -12.68 13.15
CA ILE A 111 -4.73 -13.93 13.46
C ILE A 111 -3.43 -14.00 12.66
N ARG A 112 -3.45 -13.67 11.37
CA ARG A 112 -2.25 -13.67 10.52
C ARG A 112 -1.18 -12.69 11.03
N GLU A 113 -1.58 -11.49 11.45
CA GLU A 113 -0.65 -10.51 12.05
C GLU A 113 0.03 -11.09 13.30
N LYS A 114 -0.71 -11.78 14.17
CA LYS A 114 -0.13 -12.44 15.35
C LYS A 114 0.80 -13.57 14.95
N LEU A 115 0.40 -14.42 14.01
CA LEU A 115 1.24 -15.51 13.51
C LEU A 115 2.57 -14.98 12.94
N ILE A 116 2.53 -13.95 12.08
CA ILE A 116 3.74 -13.32 11.54
C ILE A 116 4.62 -12.74 12.66
N ARG A 117 4.01 -12.04 13.63
CA ARG A 117 4.73 -11.42 14.74
C ARG A 117 5.43 -12.44 15.65
N PHE A 118 4.80 -13.58 15.93
CA PHE A 118 5.33 -14.60 16.83
C PHE A 118 6.22 -15.64 16.14
N LEU A 119 6.03 -15.90 14.84
CA LEU A 119 6.75 -16.93 14.10
C LEU A 119 7.99 -16.41 13.34
N GLY A 120 8.19 -15.10 13.24
CA GLY A 120 9.40 -14.51 12.63
C GLY A 120 9.39 -14.42 11.09
N GLN A 121 10.53 -14.00 10.52
CA GLN A 121 10.62 -13.34 9.20
C GLN A 121 10.35 -14.22 7.95
N GLU A 122 10.31 -15.56 8.03
CA GLU A 122 10.24 -16.39 6.80
C GLU A 122 8.94 -17.20 6.61
N LEU A 123 7.99 -17.19 7.55
CA LEU A 123 6.70 -17.89 7.43
C LEU A 123 5.49 -17.12 6.84
N PRO A 124 5.47 -15.79 6.59
CA PRO A 124 4.25 -15.09 6.16
C PRO A 124 3.59 -15.66 4.90
N TYR A 125 4.41 -16.13 3.95
CA TYR A 125 3.92 -16.65 2.67
C TYR A 125 3.46 -18.13 2.73
N ALA A 126 3.76 -18.83 3.82
CA ALA A 126 3.43 -20.25 4.00
C ALA A 126 2.18 -20.47 4.87
N VAL A 127 1.62 -19.42 5.47
CA VAL A 127 0.52 -19.52 6.42
C VAL A 127 -0.75 -18.90 5.85
N SER A 128 -1.70 -19.76 5.51
CA SER A 128 -3.06 -19.37 5.14
C SER A 128 -3.97 -19.50 6.36
N VAL A 129 -4.60 -18.40 6.77
CA VAL A 129 -5.64 -18.40 7.80
C VAL A 129 -7.00 -18.41 7.11
N LEU A 130 -7.82 -19.41 7.42
CA LEU A 130 -9.21 -19.53 6.98
C LEU A 130 -10.09 -19.59 8.24
N ILE A 131 -11.16 -18.80 8.25
CA ILE A 131 -12.16 -18.83 9.32
C ILE A 131 -13.29 -19.75 8.87
N ASP A 132 -13.43 -20.89 9.53
CA ASP A 132 -14.49 -21.86 9.25
C ASP A 132 -15.82 -21.29 9.76
N ARG A 133 -15.85 -20.81 11.01
CA ARG A 133 -17.09 -20.38 11.68
C ARG A 133 -16.92 -19.10 12.49
N MET A 134 -17.92 -18.22 12.39
CA MET A 134 -18.12 -17.10 13.32
C MET A 134 -19.54 -17.13 13.87
N GLU A 135 -19.69 -17.18 15.20
CA GLU A 135 -20.98 -17.20 15.88
C GLU A 135 -20.99 -16.24 17.06
N LEU A 136 -21.99 -15.34 17.11
CA LEU A 136 -22.24 -14.49 18.27
C LEU A 136 -23.10 -15.24 19.29
N LYS A 137 -22.59 -15.46 20.49
CA LYS A 137 -23.34 -16.05 21.61
C LYS A 137 -23.17 -15.18 22.85
N LYS A 138 -24.27 -14.66 23.38
CA LYS A 138 -24.31 -13.87 24.62
C LYS A 138 -23.23 -12.78 24.64
N GLU A 139 -23.17 -11.99 23.56
CA GLU A 139 -22.20 -10.90 23.35
C GLU A 139 -20.74 -11.32 23.12
N ILE A 140 -20.43 -12.62 23.08
CA ILE A 140 -19.10 -13.13 22.76
C ILE A 140 -19.10 -13.69 21.34
N MET A 141 -18.13 -13.24 20.53
CA MET A 141 -17.92 -13.73 19.17
C MET A 141 -16.97 -14.93 19.21
N PHE A 142 -17.50 -16.10 18.90
CA PHE A 142 -16.73 -17.34 18.77
C PHE A 142 -16.21 -17.45 17.34
N VAL A 143 -14.90 -17.59 17.20
CA VAL A 143 -14.21 -17.72 15.91
C VAL A 143 -13.48 -19.06 15.91
N THR A 144 -13.69 -19.88 14.88
CA THR A 144 -13.03 -21.19 14.70
C THR A 144 -12.53 -21.32 13.27
#